data_AF-A0A1Y3BK10-F1
#
_entry.id   AF-A0A1Y3BK10-F1
#
_cell.length_a   1.000
_cell.length_b   1.000
_cell.length_c   1.000
_cell.angle_alpha   90.00
_cell.angle_beta   90.00
_cell.angle_gamma   90.00
#
_symmetry.space_group_name_H-M   'P 1'
#
loop_
_entity.id
_entity.type
_entity.pdbx_description
1 polymer ?
#
loop_
_entity_poly.entity_id
_entity_poly.type
_entity_poly.pdbx_seq_one_letter_code
_entity_poly.pdbx_strand_id
1 'polypeptide(L)' 'MHAFTLLLIIKFNNDFLFTFRHVTFDDFIQLCVQLQSLTNAFRQYDNDMDGWIKISYEQFLTMVLNIALN' A
#
# COMPACT_ATOMS: atom_id res chain seq x y z
N MET A 1 6.86 9.96 -4.82
CA MET A 1 5.92 8.96 -5.36
C MET A 1 6.59 7.60 -5.56
N HIS A 2 7.58 7.44 -6.45
CA HIS A 2 8.30 6.16 -6.67
C HIS A 2 9.02 5.58 -5.43
N ALA A 3 9.53 6.42 -4.53
CA ALA A 3 10.23 5.98 -3.31
C ALA A 3 9.30 5.32 -2.27
N PHE A 4 8.01 5.68 -2.26
CA PHE A 4 7.04 5.15 -1.28
C PHE A 4 6.58 3.75 -1.68
N THR A 5 6.39 3.56 -2.99
CA THR A 5 6.13 2.27 -3.61
C THR A 5 7.26 1.27 -3.37
N LEU A 6 8.52 1.73 -3.46
CA LEU A 6 9.71 0.92 -3.17
C LEU A 6 9.80 0.51 -1.68
N LEU A 7 9.38 1.39 -0.76
CA LEU A 7 9.42 1.13 0.69
C LEU A 7 8.40 0.05 1.13
N LEU A 8 7.22 0.00 0.49
CA LEU A 8 6.21 -1.03 0.75
C LEU A 8 6.67 -2.42 0.29
N ILE A 9 7.42 -2.51 -0.83
CA ILE A 9 8.01 -3.77 -1.32
C ILE A 9 9.07 -4.31 -0.34
N ILE A 10 9.87 -3.43 0.29
CA ILE A 10 10.97 -3.82 1.19
C ILE A 10 10.44 -4.40 2.53
N LYS A 11 9.26 -3.99 2.99
CA LYS A 11 8.83 -4.26 4.38
C LYS A 11 7.92 -5.48 4.56
N PHE A 12 7.32 -6.03 3.50
CA PHE A 12 6.27 -7.06 3.62
C PHE A 12 6.54 -8.42 2.97
N ASN A 13 7.64 -8.61 2.23
CA ASN A 13 7.97 -9.93 1.66
C ASN A 13 9.25 -10.49 2.27
N ASN A 14 9.12 -11.59 3.03
CA ASN A 14 10.24 -12.29 3.66
C ASN A 14 11.20 -12.98 2.65
N ASP A 15 10.88 -12.98 1.35
CA ASP A 15 11.68 -13.61 0.27
C ASP A 15 12.48 -12.62 -0.60
N PHE A 16 12.73 -11.42 -0.08
CA PHE A 16 13.25 -10.28 -0.84
C PHE A 16 14.68 -10.43 -1.40
N LEU A 17 15.50 -11.36 -0.90
CA LEU A 17 16.89 -11.45 -1.36
C LEU A 17 17.02 -12.00 -2.80
N PHE A 18 15.99 -12.67 -3.35
CA PHE A 18 16.06 -13.31 -4.67
C PHE A 18 15.30 -12.55 -5.79
N THR A 19 14.29 -11.76 -5.45
CA THR A 19 13.38 -11.10 -6.43
C THR A 19 13.87 -9.73 -6.93
N PHE A 20 14.85 -9.10 -6.28
CA PHE A 20 15.33 -7.76 -6.70
C PHE A 20 16.03 -7.72 -8.07
N ARG A 21 16.24 -8.87 -8.72
CA ARG A 21 16.85 -8.91 -10.06
C ARG A 21 15.85 -8.76 -11.21
N HIS A 22 14.54 -8.90 -11.00
CA HIS A 22 13.55 -8.60 -12.04
C HIS A 22 12.13 -8.53 -11.44
N VAL A 23 11.55 -7.32 -11.38
CA VAL A 23 10.10 -7.16 -11.18
C VAL A 23 9.44 -7.60 -12.49
N THR A 24 8.58 -8.62 -12.46
CA THR A 24 7.84 -9.01 -13.67
C THR A 24 6.75 -7.98 -13.97
N PHE A 25 6.23 -7.98 -15.20
CA PHE A 25 5.11 -7.10 -15.55
C PHE A 25 3.90 -7.36 -14.64
N ASP A 26 3.64 -8.62 -14.29
CA ASP A 26 2.54 -9.00 -13.41
C ASP A 26 2.76 -8.48 -11.98
N ASP A 27 3.99 -8.56 -11.46
CA ASP A 27 4.35 -7.97 -10.15
C ASP A 27 4.11 -6.46 -10.13
N PHE A 28 4.44 -5.76 -11.22
CA PHE A 28 4.21 -4.33 -11.35
C PHE A 28 2.72 -3.99 -11.39
N ILE A 29 1.91 -4.75 -12.13
CA ILE A 29 0.45 -4.55 -12.18
C ILE A 29 -0.17 -4.82 -10.81
N GLN A 30 0.19 -5.91 -10.14
CA GLN A 30 -0.31 -6.23 -8.81
C GLN A 30 0.02 -5.13 -7.79
N LEU A 31 1.23 -4.59 -7.86
CA LEU A 31 1.64 -3.48 -7.01
C LEU A 31 0.84 -2.19 -7.31
N CYS A 32 0.56 -1.90 -8.57
CA CYS A 32 -0.30 -0.76 -8.94
C CYS A 32 -1.70 -0.91 -8.36
N VAL A 33 -2.27 -2.12 -8.41
CA VAL A 33 -3.60 -2.42 -7.84
C VAL A 33 -3.59 -2.22 -6.32
N GLN A 34 -2.58 -2.74 -5.62
CA GLN A 34 -2.46 -2.55 -4.17
C GLN A 34 -2.32 -1.08 -3.76
N LEU A 35 -1.51 -0.32 -4.50
CA LEU A 35 -1.33 1.12 -4.27
C LEU A 35 -2.63 1.90 -4.51
N GLN A 36 -3.40 1.53 -5.55
CA GLN A 36 -4.70 2.11 -5.82
C GLN A 36 -5.70 1.84 -4.68
N SER A 37 -5.72 0.62 -4.15
CA SER A 37 -6.58 0.26 -3.00
C SER A 37 -6.22 1.06 -1.75
N LEU A 38 -4.92 1.20 -1.43
CA LEU A 38 -4.44 2.06 -0.33
C LEU A 38 -4.85 3.51 -0.52
N THR A 39 -4.67 4.04 -1.74
CA THR A 39 -5.03 5.44 -2.06
C THR A 39 -6.52 5.68 -1.90
N ASN A 40 -7.35 4.74 -2.37
CA ASN A 40 -8.81 4.83 -2.25
C ASN A 40 -9.27 4.75 -0.80
N ALA A 41 -8.66 3.87 0.00
CA ALA A 41 -9.00 3.76 1.42
C ALA A 41 -8.57 5.01 2.20
N PHE A 42 -7.36 5.53 1.96
CA PHE A 42 -6.88 6.77 2.58
C PHE A 42 -7.79 7.96 2.28
N ARG A 43 -8.19 8.11 1.00
CA ARG A 43 -9.06 9.20 0.54
C ARG A 43 -10.44 9.24 1.21
N GLN A 44 -10.92 8.12 1.73
CA GLN A 44 -12.18 8.09 2.49
C GLN A 44 -12.06 8.82 3.84
N TYR A 45 -10.84 8.98 4.36
CA TYR A 45 -10.56 9.65 5.64
C TYR A 45 -9.95 11.04 5.46
N ASP A 46 -9.27 11.31 4.34
CA ASP A 46 -8.71 12.61 3.94
C ASP A 46 -9.80 13.50 3.30
N ASN A 47 -10.67 14.06 4.14
CA ASN A 47 -11.85 14.81 3.69
C ASN A 47 -11.53 16.24 3.22
N ASP A 48 -10.43 16.82 3.70
CA ASP A 48 -9.93 18.15 3.35
C ASP A 48 -8.85 18.13 2.26
N MET A 49 -8.45 16.94 1.81
CA MET A 49 -7.51 16.73 0.69
C MET A 49 -6.14 17.37 0.96
N ASP A 50 -5.72 17.39 2.21
CA ASP A 50 -4.42 17.96 2.62
C ASP A 50 -3.32 16.90 2.71
N GLY A 51 -3.69 15.63 2.55
CA GLY A 51 -2.79 14.49 2.61
C GLY A 51 -2.49 14.01 4.04
N TRP A 52 -3.25 14.45 5.04
CA TRP A 52 -3.14 14.03 6.43
C TRP A 52 -4.46 13.49 6.96
N ILE A 53 -4.39 12.38 7.68
CA ILE A 53 -5.56 11.82 8.37
C ILE A 53 -5.27 11.63 9.84
N LYS A 54 -6.28 11.91 10.67
CA LYS A 54 -6.28 11.58 12.10
C LYS A 54 -7.36 10.55 12.35
N ILE A 55 -6.95 9.32 12.60
CA ILE A 55 -7.85 8.17 12.81
C ILE A 55 -7.49 7.43 14.10
N SER A 56 -8.44 6.67 14.64
CA SER A 56 -8.17 5.78 15.77
C SER A 56 -7.32 4.58 15.33
N TYR A 57 -6.69 3.90 16.30
CA TYR A 57 -5.96 2.67 16.02
C TYR A 57 -6.85 1.57 15.41
N GLU A 58 -8.10 1.46 15.87
CA GLU A 58 -9.07 0.51 15.33
C GLU A 58 -9.40 0.81 13.86
N GLN A 59 -9.67 2.07 13.52
CA GLN A 59 -9.92 2.49 12.14
C GLN A 59 -8.72 2.20 11.23
N PHE A 60 -7.51 2.42 11.75
CA PHE A 60 -6.28 2.05 11.03
C PHE A 60 -6.21 0.54 10.77
N LEU A 61 -6.46 -0.30 11.78
CA LEU A 61 -6.46 -1.76 11.60
C LEU A 61 -7.52 -2.21 10.59
N THR A 62 -8.75 -1.71 10.70
CA THR A 62 -9.81 -2.03 9.74
C THR A 62 -9.43 -1.64 8.32
N MET A 63 -8.86 -0.45 8.12
CA MET A 63 -8.39 0.00 6.80
C MET A 63 -7.35 -0.97 6.21
N VAL A 64 -6.33 -1.34 6.99
CA VAL A 64 -5.24 -2.21 6.52
C VAL A 64 -5.74 -3.64 6.26
N LEU A 65 -6.57 -4.20 7.15
CA LEU A 65 -7.11 -5.55 7.01
C LEU A 65 -8.03 -5.68 5.79
N ASN A 66 -8.84 -4.67 5.52
CA ASN A 66 -9.70 -4.65 4.33
C ASN A 66 -8.91 -4.63 3.02
N ILE A 67 -7.68 -4.15 3.02
CA ILE A 67 -6.80 -4.15 1.84
C ILE A 67 -6.02 -5.46 1.73
N ALA A 68 -5.67 -6.08 2.86
CA ALA A 68 -4.88 -7.31 2.88
C ALA A 68 -5.71 -8.59 2.65
N LEU A 69 -7.02 -8.55 2.93
CA LEU A 69 -7.92 -9.71 2.85
C LEU A 69 -8.82 -9.74 1.60
N ASN A 70 -8.77 -8.70 0.77
CA ASN A 70 -9.48 -8.61 -0.52
C ASN A 70 -8.48 -8.69 -1.68
#